data_AF-A0A5B6VM54-F1
#
_entry.id   AF-A0A5B6VM54-F1
#
_cell.length_a   1.000
_cell.length_b   1.000
_cell.length_c   1.000
_cell.angle_alpha   90.00
_cell.angle_beta   90.00
_cell.angle_gamma   90.00
#
_symmetry.space_group_name_H-M   'P 1'
#
loop_
_entity.id
_entity.type
_entity.pdbx_description
1 polymer ?
#
loop_
_entity_poly.entity_id
_entity_poly.type
_entity_poly.pdbx_seq_one_letter_code
_entity_poly.pdbx_strand_id
1 'polypeptide(L)'
;MVFRVRSNEFGYSTTSTPTSTYCAQVVNLIRLNKPPVDKIRKYGAEEFIATADDNDERVEFWLENTIWAFDKMSLTLNRCIKCAISLLRDTACNWWMTLTSVVPRERITWDFFQVEFRKKYINQKRKEFLELKQGHLSITRYEREFVRLSQYARECVSTKATMCKRFIERLNEDIKLLVGILDINEFVILVERACKAEKFSKENT
;
A
#
# COMPACT_ATOMS: atom_id res chain seq x y z
N MET A 1 -39.60 59.55 -19.42
CA MET A 1 -39.97 58.27 -20.06
C MET A 1 -38.68 57.43 -20.11
N VAL A 2 -38.33 56.62 -19.12
CA VAL A 2 -38.90 55.32 -18.68
C VAL A 2 -38.60 54.17 -19.68
N PHE A 3 -37.75 53.22 -19.24
CA PHE A 3 -37.51 51.81 -19.67
C PHE A 3 -36.95 51.55 -21.10
N ARG A 4 -36.13 50.54 -21.43
CA ARG A 4 -35.73 49.27 -20.79
C ARG A 4 -34.48 48.67 -21.46
N VAL A 5 -33.73 47.90 -20.67
CA VAL A 5 -32.60 47.00 -20.99
C VAL A 5 -32.96 45.91 -22.02
N ARG A 6 -32.00 45.50 -22.86
CA ARG A 6 -31.76 44.07 -23.14
C ARG A 6 -30.28 43.79 -23.39
N SER A 7 -29.76 42.93 -22.53
CA SER A 7 -28.45 42.32 -22.48
C SER A 7 -28.10 41.58 -23.78
N ASN A 8 -26.82 41.61 -24.16
CA ASN A 8 -26.20 40.45 -24.80
C ASN A 8 -24.79 40.27 -24.23
N GLU A 9 -24.55 39.05 -23.78
CA GLU A 9 -23.51 38.63 -22.87
C GLU A 9 -22.14 38.55 -23.56
N PHE A 10 -21.10 38.89 -22.80
CA PHE A 10 -19.70 38.62 -23.13
C PHE A 10 -19.50 37.11 -23.25
N GLY A 11 -19.22 36.64 -24.47
CA GLY A 11 -18.77 35.28 -24.72
C GLY A 11 -17.38 35.08 -24.14
N TYR A 12 -17.30 34.44 -22.96
CA TYR A 12 -16.06 33.85 -22.48
C TYR A 12 -15.87 32.51 -23.18
N SER A 13 -14.80 32.40 -23.95
CA SER A 13 -14.31 31.14 -24.51
C SER A 13 -13.99 30.18 -23.37
N THR A 14 -14.79 29.13 -23.22
CA THR A 14 -14.45 27.98 -22.41
C THR A 14 -13.38 27.17 -23.13
N THR A 15 -12.16 27.23 -22.59
CA THR A 15 -11.09 26.29 -22.89
C THR A 15 -11.55 24.88 -22.50
N SER A 16 -11.79 24.04 -23.50
CA SER A 16 -12.08 22.63 -23.32
C SER A 16 -10.86 21.94 -22.75
N THR A 17 -10.94 21.52 -21.49
CA THR A 17 -9.99 20.60 -20.88
C THR A 17 -10.12 19.22 -21.54
N PRO A 18 -9.03 18.60 -22.03
CA PRO A 18 -9.07 17.25 -22.59
C PRO A 18 -8.97 16.23 -21.46
N THR A 19 -9.95 16.20 -20.54
CA THR A 19 -10.05 15.19 -19.48
C THR A 19 -11.35 14.36 -19.55
N SER A 20 -12.27 14.70 -20.45
CA SER A 20 -13.57 14.04 -20.55
C SER A 20 -13.54 12.70 -21.32
N THR A 21 -12.70 12.59 -22.35
CA THR A 21 -12.75 11.44 -23.28
C THR A 21 -12.15 10.16 -22.70
N TYR A 22 -11.09 10.25 -21.88
CA TYR A 22 -10.39 9.07 -21.36
C TYR A 22 -11.19 8.40 -20.22
N CYS A 23 -11.78 9.19 -19.32
CA CYS A 23 -12.73 8.69 -18.31
C CYS A 23 -13.97 8.06 -18.98
N ALA A 24 -14.47 8.66 -20.07
CA ALA A 24 -15.60 8.10 -20.83
C ALA A 24 -15.25 6.76 -21.53
N GLN A 25 -14.02 6.62 -22.04
CA GLN A 25 -13.55 5.37 -22.65
C GLN A 25 -13.40 4.23 -21.62
N VAL A 26 -13.00 4.55 -20.38
CA VAL A 26 -12.89 3.58 -19.27
C VAL A 26 -14.29 3.18 -18.77
N VAL A 27 -15.20 4.14 -18.62
CA VAL A 27 -16.62 3.85 -18.34
C VAL A 27 -17.24 2.96 -19.43
N ASN A 28 -16.83 3.14 -20.69
CA ASN A 28 -17.27 2.27 -21.80
C ASN A 28 -16.64 0.86 -21.76
N LEU A 29 -15.39 0.71 -21.34
CA LEU A 29 -14.76 -0.61 -21.10
C LEU A 29 -15.42 -1.36 -19.93
N ILE A 30 -15.92 -0.64 -18.92
CA ILE A 30 -16.68 -1.18 -17.78
C ILE A 30 -18.15 -1.47 -18.17
N ARG A 31 -18.74 -0.68 -19.09
CA ARG A 31 -20.15 -0.81 -19.51
C ARG A 31 -20.41 -1.91 -20.55
N LEU A 32 -19.43 -2.30 -21.37
CA LEU A 32 -19.69 -3.21 -22.50
C LEU A 32 -19.91 -4.69 -22.09
N ASN A 33 -19.61 -5.07 -20.86
CA ASN A 33 -19.93 -6.38 -20.30
C ASN A 33 -20.01 -6.24 -18.79
N LYS A 34 -21.20 -5.95 -18.25
CA LYS A 34 -21.42 -5.84 -16.80
C LYS A 34 -20.90 -7.15 -16.15
N PRO A 35 -19.80 -7.12 -15.39
CA PRO A 35 -19.30 -8.33 -14.74
C PRO A 35 -20.40 -8.83 -13.80
N PRO A 36 -20.50 -10.13 -13.51
CA PRO A 36 -21.51 -10.65 -12.61
C PRO A 36 -21.13 -10.34 -11.16
N VAL A 37 -20.92 -9.06 -10.83
CA VAL A 37 -20.51 -8.55 -9.51
C VAL A 37 -21.51 -9.03 -8.44
N ASP A 38 -22.80 -9.07 -8.78
CA ASP A 38 -23.85 -9.58 -7.90
C ASP A 38 -23.68 -11.08 -7.59
N LYS A 39 -23.20 -11.88 -8.56
CA LYS A 39 -22.86 -13.28 -8.30
C LYS A 39 -21.59 -13.35 -7.48
N ILE A 40 -20.58 -12.53 -7.75
CA ILE A 40 -19.28 -12.54 -7.07
C ILE A 40 -19.43 -12.22 -5.58
N ARG A 41 -20.27 -11.22 -5.24
CA ARG A 41 -20.66 -10.90 -3.87
C ARG A 41 -21.40 -12.06 -3.17
N LYS A 42 -22.22 -12.83 -3.90
CA LYS A 42 -22.90 -14.03 -3.36
C LYS A 42 -21.92 -15.13 -2.90
N TYR A 43 -20.70 -15.17 -3.44
CA TYR A 43 -19.67 -16.12 -3.04
C TYR A 43 -18.59 -15.50 -2.13
N GLY A 44 -18.85 -14.33 -1.53
CA GLY A 44 -18.00 -13.76 -0.48
C GLY A 44 -16.85 -12.88 -0.98
N ALA A 45 -16.77 -12.59 -2.27
CA ALA A 45 -15.81 -11.61 -2.77
C ALA A 45 -16.37 -10.19 -2.58
N GLU A 46 -15.74 -9.46 -1.66
CA GLU A 46 -16.11 -8.11 -1.25
C GLU A 46 -15.29 -7.04 -1.99
N GLU A 47 -15.71 -5.78 -1.85
CA GLU A 47 -14.98 -4.65 -2.43
C GLU A 47 -13.68 -4.40 -1.65
N PHE A 48 -12.60 -4.08 -2.37
CA PHE A 48 -11.32 -3.73 -1.75
C PHE A 48 -11.14 -2.22 -1.73
N ILE A 49 -11.06 -1.68 -0.53
CA ILE A 49 -10.71 -0.29 -0.26
C ILE A 49 -9.35 -0.31 0.44
N ALA A 50 -8.32 0.25 -0.19
CA ALA A 50 -7.01 0.32 0.43
C ALA A 50 -7.00 1.43 1.49
N THR A 51 -6.86 1.03 2.76
CA THR A 51 -6.72 1.91 3.91
C THR A 51 -5.27 1.93 4.40
N ALA A 52 -4.89 3.00 5.11
CA ALA A 52 -3.54 3.13 5.67
C ALA A 52 -3.24 2.08 6.77
N ASP A 53 -4.29 1.47 7.34
CA ASP A 53 -4.22 0.52 8.45
C ASP A 53 -4.40 -0.94 8.01
N ASP A 54 -4.59 -1.20 6.70
CA ASP A 54 -4.69 -2.58 6.23
C ASP A 54 -3.35 -3.31 6.46
N ASN A 55 -3.44 -4.43 7.18
CA ASN A 55 -2.32 -5.32 7.39
C ASN A 55 -2.24 -6.36 6.27
N ASP A 56 -1.06 -6.94 6.09
CA ASP A 56 -0.78 -7.94 5.05
C ASP A 56 -1.78 -9.10 5.09
N GLU A 57 -2.21 -9.53 6.27
CA GLU A 57 -3.18 -10.62 6.47
C GLU A 57 -4.56 -10.31 5.86
N ARG A 58 -5.08 -9.09 6.04
CA ARG A 58 -6.39 -8.69 5.47
C ARG A 58 -6.32 -8.58 3.95
N VAL A 59 -5.24 -7.98 3.44
CA VAL A 59 -5.03 -7.82 1.99
C VAL A 59 -4.87 -9.18 1.32
N GLU A 60 -4.10 -10.08 1.94
CA GLU A 60 -3.91 -11.46 1.50
C GLU A 60 -5.23 -12.23 1.53
N PHE A 61 -5.96 -12.17 2.65
CA PHE A 61 -7.27 -12.81 2.80
C PHE A 61 -8.27 -12.35 1.75
N TRP A 62 -8.30 -11.05 1.43
CA TRP A 62 -9.14 -10.53 0.36
C TRP A 62 -8.76 -11.13 -1.00
N LEU A 63 -7.46 -11.22 -1.30
CA LEU A 63 -6.98 -11.77 -2.56
C LEU A 63 -7.28 -13.27 -2.65
N GLU A 64 -7.03 -14.04 -1.59
CA GLU A 64 -7.32 -15.49 -1.53
C GLU A 64 -8.81 -15.78 -1.66
N ASN A 65 -9.67 -15.05 -0.95
CA ASN A 65 -11.13 -15.20 -1.09
C ASN A 65 -11.61 -14.86 -2.50
N THR A 66 -11.01 -13.84 -3.12
CA THR A 66 -11.33 -13.46 -4.50
C THR A 66 -10.90 -14.55 -5.48
N ILE A 67 -9.70 -15.12 -5.31
CA ILE A 67 -9.21 -16.25 -6.10
C ILE A 67 -10.14 -17.46 -5.93
N TRP A 68 -10.49 -17.80 -4.69
CA TRP A 68 -11.38 -18.91 -4.38
C TRP A 68 -12.78 -18.73 -4.98
N ALA A 69 -13.36 -17.53 -4.89
CA ALA A 69 -14.65 -17.22 -5.48
C ALA A 69 -14.61 -17.35 -7.01
N PHE A 70 -13.52 -16.93 -7.65
CA PHE A 70 -13.36 -17.02 -9.10
C PHE A 70 -13.14 -18.45 -9.59
N ASP A 71 -12.37 -19.25 -8.85
CA ASP A 71 -12.17 -20.68 -9.12
C ASP A 71 -13.49 -21.45 -9.02
N LYS A 72 -14.24 -21.21 -7.94
CA LYS A 72 -15.58 -21.79 -7.73
C LYS A 72 -16.59 -21.42 -8.82
N MET A 73 -16.39 -20.28 -9.48
CA MET A 73 -17.19 -19.84 -10.63
C MET A 73 -16.67 -20.33 -11.98
N SER A 74 -15.53 -21.02 -12.01
CA SER A 74 -14.82 -21.43 -13.23
C SER A 74 -14.60 -20.27 -14.20
N LEU A 75 -14.19 -19.10 -13.67
CA LEU A 75 -13.90 -17.93 -14.51
C LEU A 75 -12.60 -18.13 -15.29
N THR A 76 -12.60 -17.73 -16.56
CA THR A 76 -11.36 -17.65 -17.34
C THR A 76 -10.49 -16.50 -16.83
N LEU A 77 -9.15 -16.61 -16.94
CA LEU A 77 -8.20 -15.59 -16.47
C LEU A 77 -8.54 -14.17 -16.97
N ASN A 78 -9.01 -14.03 -18.22
CA ASN A 78 -9.43 -12.75 -18.81
C ASN A 78 -10.69 -12.17 -18.12
N ARG A 79 -11.58 -13.03 -17.62
CA ARG A 79 -12.75 -12.60 -16.84
C ARG A 79 -12.37 -12.30 -15.38
N CYS A 80 -11.47 -13.08 -14.78
CA CYS A 80 -10.99 -12.86 -13.42
C CYS A 80 -10.43 -11.44 -13.25
N ILE A 81 -9.57 -10.99 -14.16
CA ILE A 81 -8.97 -9.65 -14.07
C ILE A 81 -10.02 -8.54 -14.18
N LYS A 82 -10.99 -8.64 -15.10
CA LYS A 82 -12.08 -7.67 -15.21
C LYS A 82 -12.94 -7.62 -13.95
N CYS A 83 -13.18 -8.78 -13.35
CA CYS A 83 -13.93 -8.90 -12.11
C CYS A 83 -13.16 -8.30 -10.92
N ALA A 84 -11.88 -8.62 -10.77
CA ALA A 84 -11.04 -8.06 -9.70
C ALA A 84 -10.92 -6.53 -9.79
N ILE A 85 -10.70 -5.99 -10.99
CA ILE A 85 -10.67 -4.53 -11.20
C ILE A 85 -12.00 -3.90 -10.78
N SER A 86 -13.13 -4.56 -11.06
CA SER A 86 -14.45 -4.08 -10.64
C SER A 86 -14.69 -4.14 -9.12
N LEU A 87 -13.90 -4.92 -8.39
CA LEU A 87 -13.93 -4.98 -6.92
C LEU A 87 -13.01 -3.95 -6.27
N LEU A 88 -12.02 -3.39 -6.99
CA LEU A 88 -11.18 -2.31 -6.49
C LEU A 88 -11.96 -1.00 -6.36
N ARG A 89 -11.67 -0.24 -5.31
CA ARG A 89 -12.24 1.09 -5.05
C ARG A 89 -11.15 2.12 -4.78
N ASP A 90 -11.50 3.39 -4.95
CA ASP A 90 -10.73 4.57 -4.59
C ASP A 90 -9.23 4.50 -4.99
N THR A 91 -8.35 4.54 -3.99
CA THR A 91 -6.89 4.52 -4.12
C THR A 91 -6.37 3.27 -4.82
N ALA A 92 -7.02 2.10 -4.61
CA ALA A 92 -6.63 0.86 -5.26
C ALA A 92 -7.00 0.84 -6.75
N CYS A 93 -8.16 1.38 -7.10
CA CYS A 93 -8.55 1.54 -8.50
C CYS A 93 -7.60 2.51 -9.23
N ASN A 94 -7.32 3.68 -8.62
CA ASN A 94 -6.42 4.68 -9.20
C ASN A 94 -4.99 4.15 -9.40
N TRP A 95 -4.47 3.38 -8.44
CA TRP A 95 -3.17 2.71 -8.57
C TRP A 95 -3.13 1.77 -9.77
N TRP A 96 -4.16 0.91 -9.92
CA TRP A 96 -4.23 -0.04 -11.03
C TRP A 96 -4.29 0.66 -12.39
N MET A 97 -5.05 1.76 -12.49
CA MET A 97 -5.12 2.57 -13.71
C MET A 97 -3.77 3.20 -14.08
N THR A 98 -3.01 3.65 -13.07
CA THR A 98 -1.66 4.20 -13.27
C THR A 98 -0.66 3.13 -13.69
N LEU A 99 -0.76 1.93 -13.14
CA LEU A 99 0.12 0.82 -13.50
C LEU A 99 -0.15 0.34 -14.94
N THR A 100 -1.41 0.24 -15.32
CA THR A 100 -1.80 -0.23 -16.66
C THR A 100 -1.62 0.81 -17.77
N SER A 101 -1.35 2.09 -17.44
CA SER A 101 -0.98 3.09 -18.43
C SER A 101 0.48 2.98 -18.87
N VAL A 102 1.35 2.39 -18.04
CA VAL A 102 2.79 2.22 -18.31
C VAL A 102 3.15 0.81 -18.77
N VAL A 103 2.24 -0.17 -18.59
CA VAL A 103 2.46 -1.58 -18.97
C VAL A 103 1.69 -1.90 -20.26
N PRO A 104 2.34 -2.54 -21.25
CA PRO A 104 1.66 -3.00 -22.48
C PRO A 104 0.49 -3.95 -22.18
N ARG A 105 -0.60 -3.84 -22.94
CA ARG A 105 -1.86 -4.58 -22.69
C ARG A 105 -1.68 -6.10 -22.74
N GLU A 106 -0.73 -6.56 -23.53
CA GLU A 106 -0.42 -7.97 -23.74
C GLU A 106 0.16 -8.63 -22.48
N ARG A 107 0.76 -7.83 -21.59
CA ARG A 107 1.31 -8.30 -20.29
C ARG A 107 0.30 -8.28 -19.16
N ILE A 108 -0.87 -7.67 -19.36
CA ILE A 108 -1.90 -7.51 -18.34
C ILE A 108 -2.71 -8.81 -18.25
N THR A 109 -2.21 -9.77 -17.46
CA THR A 109 -2.86 -11.05 -17.16
C THR A 109 -3.33 -11.12 -15.71
N TRP A 110 -4.16 -12.11 -15.38
CA TRP A 110 -4.59 -12.35 -14.00
C TRP A 110 -3.40 -12.60 -13.06
N ASP A 111 -2.40 -13.34 -13.52
CA ASP A 111 -1.18 -13.60 -12.73
C ASP A 111 -0.37 -12.32 -12.52
N PHE A 112 -0.27 -11.47 -13.54
CA PHE A 112 0.36 -10.15 -13.43
C PHE A 112 -0.34 -9.29 -12.37
N PHE A 113 -1.69 -9.27 -12.36
CA PHE A 113 -2.46 -8.58 -11.33
C PHE A 113 -2.12 -9.11 -9.93
N GLN A 114 -2.15 -10.43 -9.71
CA GLN A 114 -1.84 -11.02 -8.42
C GLN A 114 -0.44 -10.65 -7.92
N VAL A 115 0.56 -10.72 -8.80
CA VAL A 115 1.96 -10.38 -8.47
C VAL A 115 2.10 -8.91 -8.10
N GLU A 116 1.60 -7.99 -8.93
CA GLU A 116 1.75 -6.56 -8.67
C GLU A 116 0.89 -6.09 -7.50
N PHE A 117 -0.28 -6.70 -7.27
CA PHE A 117 -1.13 -6.42 -6.10
C PHE A 117 -0.44 -6.83 -4.80
N ARG A 118 0.07 -8.07 -4.73
CA ARG A 118 0.87 -8.54 -3.59
C ARG A 118 2.10 -7.66 -3.39
N LYS A 119 2.80 -7.30 -4.47
CA LYS A 119 3.97 -6.44 -4.40
C LYS A 119 3.63 -5.06 -3.84
N LYS A 120 2.52 -4.46 -4.26
CA LYS A 120 2.09 -3.13 -3.84
C LYS A 120 1.61 -3.08 -2.39
N TYR A 121 0.79 -4.04 -1.99
CA TYR A 121 0.05 -3.94 -0.73
C TYR A 121 0.56 -4.87 0.37
N ILE A 122 1.31 -5.92 0.03
CA ILE A 122 1.80 -6.93 0.99
C ILE A 122 3.32 -6.83 1.13
N ASN A 123 4.05 -6.93 0.02
CA ASN A 123 5.51 -6.99 0.08
C ASN A 123 6.16 -5.62 0.29
N GLN A 124 5.51 -4.51 -0.06
CA GLN A 124 6.11 -3.19 0.04
C GLN A 124 6.42 -2.82 1.50
N LYS A 125 5.45 -2.98 2.40
CA LYS A 125 5.61 -2.62 3.82
C LYS A 125 6.53 -3.57 4.56
N ARG A 126 6.43 -4.87 4.28
CA ARG A 126 7.38 -5.87 4.75
C ARG A 126 8.81 -5.54 4.29
N LYS A 127 9.01 -5.22 3.01
CA LYS A 127 10.32 -4.82 2.47
C LYS A 127 10.85 -3.56 3.16
N GLU A 128 10.02 -2.54 3.34
CA GLU A 128 10.38 -1.33 4.10
C GLU A 128 10.91 -1.69 5.50
N PHE A 129 10.29 -2.64 6.21
CA PHE A 129 10.79 -3.12 7.49
C PHE A 129 12.13 -3.87 7.39
N LEU A 130 12.29 -4.76 6.41
CA LEU A 130 13.54 -5.53 6.22
C LEU A 130 14.74 -4.63 5.87
N GLU A 131 14.47 -3.51 5.20
CA GLU A 131 15.47 -2.52 4.78
C GLU A 131 15.66 -1.39 5.79
N LEU A 132 14.79 -1.29 6.80
CA LEU A 132 14.87 -0.26 7.85
C LEU A 132 16.22 -0.36 8.57
N LYS A 133 16.89 0.78 8.67
CA LYS A 133 18.13 1.01 9.41
C LYS A 133 17.99 2.35 10.14
N GLN A 134 18.72 2.53 11.24
CA GLN A 134 18.74 3.80 11.95
C GLN A 134 19.19 4.94 11.02
N GLY A 135 20.37 4.81 10.40
CA GLY A 135 20.89 5.82 9.48
C GLY A 135 20.99 7.19 10.13
N HIS A 136 20.34 8.19 9.54
CA HIS A 136 20.29 9.56 10.09
C HIS A 136 19.12 9.80 11.07
N LEU A 137 18.30 8.79 11.34
CA LEU A 137 17.18 8.91 12.27
C LEU A 137 17.70 8.93 13.71
N SER A 138 17.05 9.74 14.56
CA SER A 138 17.24 9.59 16.00
C SER A 138 16.69 8.24 16.46
N ILE A 139 17.24 7.68 17.55
CA ILE A 139 16.76 6.41 18.13
C ILE A 139 15.26 6.42 18.37
N THR A 140 14.70 7.52 18.90
CA THR A 140 13.25 7.64 19.14
C THR A 140 12.43 7.63 17.85
N ARG A 141 12.94 8.23 16.77
CA ARG A 141 12.26 8.20 15.47
C ARG A 141 12.37 6.83 14.82
N TYR A 142 13.54 6.21 14.93
CA TYR A 142 13.80 4.86 14.45
C TYR A 142 12.93 3.82 15.18
N GLU A 143 12.82 3.91 16.50
CA GLU A 143 11.92 3.08 17.33
C GLU A 143 10.48 3.17 16.83
N ARG A 144 9.95 4.38 16.64
CA ARG A 144 8.58 4.58 16.17
C ARG A 144 8.34 3.90 14.83
N GLU A 145 9.25 4.08 13.87
CA GLU A 145 9.16 3.44 12.56
C GLU A 145 9.30 1.92 12.66
N PHE A 146 10.23 1.43 13.49
CA PHE A 146 10.44 0.01 13.72
C PHE A 146 9.18 -0.65 14.28
N VAL A 147 8.59 -0.10 15.34
CA VAL A 147 7.36 -0.64 15.93
C VAL A 147 6.21 -0.60 14.92
N ARG A 148 6.01 0.54 14.24
CA ARG A 148 4.96 0.70 13.22
C ARG A 148 5.10 -0.32 12.08
N LEU A 149 6.32 -0.55 11.60
CA LEU A 149 6.57 -1.45 10.47
C LEU A 149 6.66 -2.93 10.90
N SER A 150 6.94 -3.21 12.17
CA SER A 150 7.06 -4.58 12.69
C SER A 150 5.76 -5.39 12.56
N GLN A 151 4.60 -4.73 12.49
CA GLN A 151 3.31 -5.39 12.29
C GLN A 151 3.20 -6.11 10.93
N TYR A 152 3.99 -5.71 9.93
CA TYR A 152 4.04 -6.28 8.58
C TYR A 152 5.11 -7.39 8.43
N ALA A 153 5.81 -7.72 9.52
CA ALA A 153 6.86 -8.74 9.51
C ALA A 153 6.94 -9.43 10.88
N ARG A 154 5.80 -9.90 11.37
CA ARG A 154 5.65 -10.52 12.70
C ARG A 154 6.59 -11.71 12.88
N GLU A 155 6.88 -12.44 11.82
CA GLU A 155 7.82 -13.56 11.82
C GLU A 155 9.24 -13.15 12.22
N CYS A 156 9.60 -11.89 11.97
CA CYS A 156 10.92 -11.36 12.30
C CYS A 156 11.02 -10.77 13.71
N VAL A 157 9.89 -10.56 14.40
CA VAL A 157 9.80 -10.00 15.76
C VAL A 157 8.96 -10.88 16.67
N SER A 158 8.93 -12.19 16.40
CA SER A 158 8.04 -13.16 17.04
C SER A 158 8.27 -13.32 18.54
N THR A 159 9.48 -13.02 19.01
CA THR A 159 9.87 -13.03 20.43
C THR A 159 10.55 -11.72 20.83
N LYS A 160 10.55 -11.41 22.14
CA LYS A 160 11.27 -10.26 22.69
C LYS A 160 12.76 -10.27 22.30
N ALA A 161 13.40 -11.44 22.35
CA ALA A 161 14.81 -11.61 21.97
C ALA A 161 15.05 -11.34 20.48
N THR A 162 14.23 -11.92 19.58
CA THR A 162 14.36 -11.66 18.13
C THR A 162 14.10 -10.20 17.77
N MET A 163 13.16 -9.55 18.47
CA MET A 163 12.86 -8.14 18.29
C MET A 163 14.05 -7.26 18.70
N CYS A 164 14.63 -7.50 19.89
CA CYS A 164 15.79 -6.77 20.38
C CYS A 164 17.02 -6.98 19.48
N LYS A 165 17.33 -8.23 19.14
CA LYS A 165 18.43 -8.57 18.24
C LYS A 165 18.33 -7.83 16.91
N ARG A 166 17.14 -7.86 16.30
CA ARG A 166 16.92 -7.21 15.01
C ARG A 166 17.02 -5.70 15.08
N PHE A 167 16.52 -5.10 16.17
CA PHE A 167 16.67 -3.67 16.42
C PHE A 167 18.16 -3.29 16.48
N ILE A 168 18.95 -4.00 17.29
CA ILE A 168 20.41 -3.79 17.48
C ILE A 168 21.17 -3.96 16.16
N GLU A 169 20.90 -5.01 15.39
CA GLU A 169 21.58 -5.30 14.12
C GLU A 169 21.47 -4.17 13.08
N ARG A 170 20.47 -3.30 13.24
CA ARG A 170 20.11 -2.22 12.31
C ARG A 170 20.37 -0.82 12.87
N LEU A 171 20.93 -0.73 14.08
CA LEU A 171 21.49 0.50 14.62
C LEU A 171 22.80 0.87 13.94
N ASN A 172 23.19 2.14 14.07
CA ASN A 172 24.51 2.59 13.65
C ASN A 172 25.60 1.92 14.52
N GLU A 173 26.77 1.66 13.95
CA GLU A 173 27.80 0.82 14.59
C GLU A 173 28.30 1.39 15.92
N ASP A 174 28.37 2.71 16.07
CA ASP A 174 28.74 3.39 17.31
C ASP A 174 27.79 3.05 18.48
N ILE A 175 26.48 3.10 18.24
CA ILE A 175 25.47 2.78 19.25
C ILE A 175 25.36 1.27 19.43
N LYS A 176 25.40 0.52 18.32
CA LYS A 176 25.29 -0.95 18.29
C LYS A 176 26.37 -1.62 19.14
N LEU A 177 27.61 -1.15 19.08
CA LEU A 177 28.70 -1.68 19.92
C LEU A 177 28.43 -1.42 21.41
N LEU A 178 27.93 -0.25 21.77
CA LEU A 178 27.63 0.11 23.16
C LEU A 178 26.47 -0.70 23.76
N VAL A 179 25.40 -0.92 22.99
CA VAL A 179 24.21 -1.65 23.49
C VAL A 179 24.29 -3.16 23.25
N GLY A 180 25.01 -3.61 22.22
CA GLY A 180 25.10 -5.02 21.84
C GLY A 180 25.84 -5.89 22.86
N ILE A 181 26.78 -5.30 23.61
CA ILE A 181 27.51 -5.99 24.69
C ILE A 181 26.59 -6.34 25.88
N LEU A 182 25.50 -5.60 26.07
CA LEU A 182 24.66 -5.70 27.26
C LEU A 182 23.63 -6.85 27.20
N ASP A 183 23.53 -7.57 26.08
CA ASP A 183 22.60 -8.69 25.84
C ASP A 183 21.16 -8.42 26.35
N ILE A 184 20.65 -7.22 26.06
CA ILE A 184 19.36 -6.76 26.56
C ILE A 184 18.24 -7.42 25.75
N ASN A 185 17.40 -8.21 26.43
CA ASN A 185 16.26 -8.90 25.85
C ASN A 185 14.90 -8.22 26.14
N GLU A 186 14.93 -7.02 26.74
CA GLU A 186 13.74 -6.21 26.99
C GLU A 186 13.78 -4.93 26.14
N PHE A 187 12.84 -4.83 25.20
CA PHE A 187 12.85 -3.81 24.15
C PHE A 187 12.84 -2.37 24.71
N VAL A 188 12.03 -2.11 25.75
CA VAL A 188 11.93 -0.78 26.38
C VAL A 188 13.27 -0.37 27.00
N ILE A 189 13.93 -1.29 27.72
CA ILE A 189 15.25 -1.04 28.31
C ILE A 189 16.29 -0.82 27.21
N LEU A 190 16.25 -1.63 26.14
CA LEU A 190 17.16 -1.50 25.01
C LEU A 190 17.06 -0.11 24.36
N VAL A 191 15.85 0.36 24.09
CA VAL A 191 15.63 1.70 23.51
C VAL A 191 16.14 2.79 24.43
N GLU A 192 15.91 2.69 25.74
CA GLU A 192 16.40 3.66 26.72
C GLU A 192 17.95 3.73 26.71
N ARG A 193 18.62 2.58 26.69
CA ARG A 193 20.10 2.51 26.60
C ARG A 193 20.62 3.03 25.27
N ALA A 194 19.96 2.72 24.17
CA ALA A 194 20.32 3.24 22.85
C ALA A 194 20.17 4.76 22.77
N CYS A 195 19.11 5.34 23.38
CA CYS A 195 18.95 6.79 23.48
C CYS A 195 20.07 7.46 24.29
N LYS A 196 20.52 6.83 25.38
CA LYS A 196 21.66 7.32 26.18
C LYS A 196 22.97 7.26 25.37
N ALA A 197 23.21 6.14 24.67
CA ALA A 197 24.36 5.97 23.80
C ALA A 197 24.39 6.99 22.63
N GLU A 198 23.23 7.29 22.02
CA GLU A 198 23.14 8.29 20.96
C GLU A 198 23.57 9.69 21.43
N LYS A 199 23.15 10.11 22.63
CA LYS A 199 23.56 11.40 23.21
C LYS A 199 25.06 11.44 23.44
N PHE A 200 25.62 10.36 23.99
CA PHE A 200 27.05 10.25 24.25
C PHE A 200 27.88 10.29 22.95
N SER A 201 27.41 9.67 21.86
CA SER A 201 28.09 9.70 20.56
C SER A 201 28.10 11.11 19.95
N LYS A 202 26.99 11.86 20.06
CA LYS A 202 26.86 13.24 19.55
C LYS A 202 27.68 14.27 20.33
N GLU A 203 27.98 14.04 21.60
CA GLU A 203 28.77 14.94 22.44
C GLU A 203 30.29 14.80 22.20
N ASN A 204 30.72 13.70 21.59
CA ASN A 204 32.14 13.38 21.35
C ASN A 204 32.56 13.50 19.86
N THR A 205 31.71 14.10 19.01
CA THR A 205 31.94 14.33 17.57
C THR A 205 31.90 15.82 17.26
#